data_AF-A0A1Q3GLZ2-F1
#
_entry.id   AF-A0A1Q3GLZ2-F1
#
_cell.length_a   1.000
_cell.length_b   1.000
_cell.length_c   1.000
_cell.angle_alpha   90.00
_cell.angle_beta   90.00
_cell.angle_gamma   90.00
#
_symmetry.space_group_name_H-M   'P 1'
#
loop_
_entity.id
_entity.type
_entity.pdbx_description
1 polymer ?
#
loop_
_entity_poly.entity_id
_entity_poly.type
_entity_poly.pdbx_seq_one_letter_code
_entity_poly.pdbx_strand_id
1 'polypeptide(L)'
;MTKNLMFKDIYNQTIKYYPSEIDISDGKKIEKGGGYFETLSKSCYKAELNTEKESDFIQLMVWAIFCAYHQRAIDNFLNGKKKVFSYELDMEYLKFRFEESLLLNPELAAQYKADTAS
;
A
#
# COMPACT_ATOMS: atom_id res chain seq x y z
N MET A 1 -19.46 -10.98 17.44
CA MET A 1 -18.01 -11.26 17.53
C MET A 1 -17.30 -10.15 16.82
N THR A 2 -16.73 -9.20 17.56
CA THR A 2 -15.90 -8.13 17.00
C THR A 2 -14.61 -8.79 16.52
N LYS A 3 -14.39 -8.80 15.20
CA LYS A 3 -13.21 -9.40 14.58
C LYS A 3 -12.05 -8.44 14.87
N ASN A 4 -11.06 -8.85 15.68
CA ASN A 4 -9.81 -8.11 15.84
C ASN A 4 -9.25 -7.83 14.43
N LEU A 5 -9.33 -6.60 13.96
CA LEU A 5 -8.82 -6.19 12.64
C LEU A 5 -7.34 -5.87 12.79
N MET A 6 -6.50 -6.90 12.89
CA MET A 6 -5.06 -6.71 12.94
C MET A 6 -4.56 -6.18 11.60
N PHE A 7 -3.48 -5.37 11.62
CA PHE A 7 -2.80 -4.88 10.41
C PHE A 7 -2.67 -5.96 9.32
N LYS A 8 -2.26 -7.18 9.72
CA LYS A 8 -2.08 -8.30 8.80
C LYS A 8 -3.38 -8.77 8.15
N ASP A 9 -4.50 -8.71 8.86
CA ASP A 9 -5.81 -9.10 8.32
C ASP A 9 -6.32 -8.07 7.32
N ILE A 10 -6.15 -6.78 7.62
CA ILE A 10 -6.47 -5.70 6.69
C ILE A 10 -5.58 -5.83 5.44
N TYR A 11 -4.28 -6.01 5.63
CA TYR A 11 -3.32 -6.24 4.54
C TYR A 11 -3.70 -7.44 3.66
N ASN A 12 -3.97 -8.60 4.25
CA ASN A 12 -4.34 -9.81 3.50
C ASN A 12 -5.66 -9.63 2.74
N GLN A 13 -6.60 -8.87 3.29
CA GLN A 13 -7.85 -8.53 2.61
C GLN A 13 -7.62 -7.55 1.46
N THR A 14 -6.66 -6.64 1.56
CA THR A 14 -6.43 -5.59 0.55
C THR A 14 -5.44 -5.99 -0.54
N ILE A 15 -4.38 -6.74 -0.25
CA ILE A 15 -3.31 -7.03 -1.22
C ILE A 15 -3.83 -7.79 -2.45
N LYS A 16 -4.95 -8.51 -2.32
CA LYS A 16 -5.63 -9.21 -3.43
C LYS A 16 -6.11 -8.26 -4.55
N TYR A 17 -6.27 -6.97 -4.29
CA TYR A 17 -6.65 -5.97 -5.30
C TYR A 17 -5.45 -5.48 -6.12
N TYR A 18 -4.23 -5.83 -5.73
CA TYR A 18 -3.01 -5.56 -6.48
C TYR A 18 -2.54 -6.81 -7.25
N PRO A 19 -1.91 -6.64 -8.43
CA PRO A 19 -1.17 -7.70 -9.08
C PRO A 19 -0.01 -8.21 -8.20
N SER A 20 0.27 -9.52 -8.25
CA SER A 20 1.42 -10.11 -7.54
C SER A 20 2.77 -9.63 -8.08
N GLU A 21 2.80 -9.17 -9.34
CA GLU A 21 3.94 -8.50 -9.96
C GLU A 21 3.48 -7.28 -10.76
N ILE A 22 4.30 -6.22 -10.74
CA ILE A 22 4.05 -4.97 -11.48
C ILE A 22 5.28 -4.68 -12.34
N ASP A 23 5.06 -4.47 -13.64
CA ASP A 23 6.08 -3.96 -14.56
C ASP A 23 6.33 -2.47 -14.27
N ILE A 24 7.59 -2.10 -14.11
CA ILE A 24 8.08 -0.74 -13.83
C ILE A 24 9.02 -0.23 -14.93
N SER A 25 9.04 -0.89 -16.09
CA SER A 25 9.88 -0.51 -17.23
C SER A 25 9.47 0.81 -17.88
N ASP A 26 8.26 1.29 -17.59
CA ASP A 26 7.76 2.62 -17.93
C ASP A 26 8.25 3.73 -16.99
N GLY A 27 9.10 3.36 -16.02
CA GLY A 27 9.69 4.24 -15.03
C GLY A 27 10.42 5.43 -15.64
N LYS A 28 10.10 6.63 -15.14
CA LYS A 28 10.80 7.88 -15.45
C LYS A 28 11.45 8.41 -14.18
N LYS A 29 12.74 8.74 -14.25
CA LYS A 29 13.39 9.47 -13.15
C LYS A 29 12.75 10.84 -13.03
N ILE A 30 12.45 11.22 -11.80
CA ILE A 30 12.12 12.60 -11.44
C ILE A 30 13.26 13.15 -10.56
N GLU A 31 13.30 14.47 -10.41
CA GLU A 31 14.33 15.12 -9.61
C GLU A 31 14.33 14.61 -8.15
N LYS A 32 15.47 14.77 -7.46
CA LYS A 32 15.67 14.39 -6.05
C LYS A 32 15.47 12.90 -5.73
N GLY A 33 15.68 12.01 -6.71
CA GLY A 33 15.70 10.57 -6.48
C GLY A 33 14.32 9.91 -6.44
N GLY A 34 13.26 10.62 -6.83
CA GLY A 34 11.96 10.01 -7.05
C GLY A 34 11.88 9.25 -8.38
N GLY A 35 10.79 8.50 -8.55
CA GLY A 35 10.41 7.87 -9.83
C GLY A 35 8.93 8.08 -10.12
N TYR A 36 8.55 8.08 -11.40
CA TYR A 36 7.17 8.01 -11.85
C TYR A 36 6.96 6.73 -12.65
N PHE A 37 5.96 5.93 -12.27
CA PHE A 37 5.67 4.62 -12.87
C PHE A 37 4.18 4.55 -13.21
N GLU A 38 3.83 4.72 -14.49
CA GLU A 38 2.43 4.84 -14.92
C GLU A 38 1.63 3.56 -14.65
N THR A 39 2.26 2.40 -14.85
CA THR A 39 1.68 1.07 -14.66
C THR A 39 1.40 0.80 -13.18
N LEU A 40 2.28 1.26 -12.29
CA LEU A 40 2.05 1.20 -10.85
C LEU A 40 0.90 2.11 -10.43
N SER A 41 0.88 3.37 -10.91
CA SER A 41 -0.21 4.32 -10.62
C SER A 41 -1.56 3.78 -11.10
N LYS A 42 -1.62 3.15 -12.28
CA LYS A 42 -2.82 2.48 -12.80
C LYS A 42 -3.27 1.30 -11.94
N SER A 43 -2.32 0.57 -11.34
CA SER A 43 -2.64 -0.52 -10.41
C SER A 43 -3.27 0.01 -9.12
N CYS A 44 -2.75 1.12 -8.58
CA CYS A 44 -3.35 1.82 -7.43
C CYS A 44 -4.77 2.28 -7.74
N TYR A 45 -4.96 2.99 -8.84
CA TYR A 45 -6.28 3.48 -9.26
C TYR A 45 -7.31 2.35 -9.40
N LYS A 46 -6.92 1.21 -9.98
CA LYS A 46 -7.79 0.03 -10.05
C LYS A 46 -8.11 -0.55 -8.67
N ALA A 47 -7.14 -0.59 -7.76
CA ALA A 47 -7.38 -1.05 -6.40
C ALA A 47 -8.34 -0.12 -5.63
N GLU A 48 -8.19 1.20 -5.78
CA GLU A 48 -9.10 2.21 -5.22
C GLU A 48 -10.53 2.02 -5.75
N LEU A 49 -10.70 1.93 -7.07
CA LEU A 49 -12.02 1.69 -7.67
C LEU A 49 -12.68 0.39 -7.16
N ASN A 50 -11.89 -0.68 -7.03
CA ASN A 50 -12.40 -1.97 -6.58
C ASN A 50 -12.69 -2.01 -5.07
N THR A 51 -12.27 -1.00 -4.32
CA THR A 51 -12.44 -0.90 -2.86
C THR A 51 -13.29 0.30 -2.42
N GLU A 52 -13.91 1.01 -3.36
CA GLU A 52 -14.73 2.21 -3.09
C GLU A 52 -15.84 1.98 -2.05
N LYS A 53 -16.40 0.76 -2.01
CA LYS A 53 -17.48 0.37 -1.08
C LYS A 53 -16.98 -0.42 0.14
N GLU A 54 -15.68 -0.65 0.25
CA GLU A 54 -15.06 -1.32 1.39
C GLU A 54 -14.85 -0.33 2.54
N SER A 55 -14.47 -0.85 3.72
CA SER A 55 -14.20 -0.01 4.89
C SER A 55 -13.04 0.98 4.67
N ASP A 56 -13.03 2.09 5.41
CA ASP A 56 -11.94 3.06 5.39
C ASP A 56 -10.57 2.43 5.66
N PHE A 57 -10.49 1.40 6.52
CA PHE A 57 -9.24 0.66 6.74
C PHE A 57 -8.69 0.01 5.47
N ILE A 58 -9.56 -0.51 4.62
CA ILE A 58 -9.17 -1.10 3.32
C ILE A 58 -8.67 0.02 2.40
N GLN A 59 -9.35 1.17 2.35
CA GLN A 59 -8.94 2.31 1.53
C GLN A 59 -7.56 2.85 1.96
N LEU A 60 -7.35 3.04 3.26
CA LEU A 60 -6.05 3.45 3.81
C LEU A 60 -4.95 2.41 3.52
N MET A 61 -5.30 1.12 3.56
CA MET A 61 -4.37 0.04 3.22
C MET A 61 -4.01 0.01 1.73
N VAL A 62 -4.94 0.36 0.82
CA VAL A 62 -4.65 0.49 -0.62
C VAL A 62 -3.55 1.53 -0.84
N TRP A 63 -3.65 2.67 -0.16
CA TRP A 63 -2.63 3.72 -0.21
C TRP A 63 -1.30 3.29 0.39
N ALA A 64 -1.31 2.59 1.54
CA ALA A 64 -0.11 2.08 2.17
C ALA A 64 0.63 1.07 1.28
N ILE A 65 -0.10 0.16 0.63
CA ILE A 65 0.45 -0.80 -0.33
C ILE A 65 1.06 -0.06 -1.53
N PHE A 66 0.38 0.96 -2.07
CA PHE A 66 0.95 1.79 -3.14
C PHE A 66 2.29 2.42 -2.74
N CYS A 67 2.37 3.01 -1.54
CA CYS A 67 3.61 3.60 -1.03
C CYS A 67 4.74 2.55 -0.97
N ALA A 68 4.47 1.35 -0.49
CA ALA A 68 5.46 0.27 -0.40
C ALA A 68 5.92 -0.21 -1.80
N TYR A 69 4.98 -0.40 -2.74
CA TYR A 69 5.34 -0.70 -4.12
C TYR A 69 6.19 0.41 -4.74
N HIS A 70 5.85 1.67 -4.48
CA HIS A 70 6.54 2.81 -5.06
C HIS A 70 7.97 2.94 -4.54
N GLN A 71 8.19 2.73 -3.24
CA GLN A 71 9.52 2.66 -2.66
C GLN A 71 10.36 1.56 -3.32
N ARG A 72 9.81 0.35 -3.39
CA ARG A 72 10.49 -0.79 -4.03
C ARG A 72 10.71 -0.58 -5.52
N ALA A 73 9.79 0.10 -6.21
CA ALA A 73 9.90 0.42 -7.64
C ALA A 73 11.09 1.34 -7.91
N ILE A 74 11.29 2.37 -7.06
CA ILE A 74 12.48 3.24 -7.14
C ILE A 74 13.75 2.41 -6.99
N ASP A 75 13.82 1.60 -5.93
CA ASP A 75 15.01 0.77 -5.66
C ASP A 75 15.30 -0.19 -6.82
N ASN A 76 14.29 -0.92 -7.29
CA ASN A 76 14.44 -1.88 -8.38
C ASN A 76 14.84 -1.16 -9.68
N PHE A 77 14.22 -0.02 -10.00
CA PHE A 77 14.53 0.77 -11.18
C PHE A 77 15.96 1.31 -11.17
N LEU A 78 16.42 1.83 -10.03
CA LEU A 78 17.80 2.31 -9.87
C LEU A 78 18.84 1.18 -10.00
N ASN A 79 18.45 -0.05 -9.67
CA ASN A 79 19.27 -1.26 -9.84
C ASN A 79 19.06 -1.95 -11.20
N GLY A 80 18.38 -1.31 -12.16
CA GLY A 80 18.18 -1.85 -13.51
C GLY A 80 17.18 -3.00 -13.62
N LYS A 81 16.43 -3.29 -12.54
CA LYS A 81 15.33 -4.26 -12.58
C LYS A 81 14.08 -3.60 -13.18
N LYS A 82 13.21 -4.44 -13.77
CA LYS A 82 12.00 -4.00 -14.50
C LYS A 82 10.69 -4.39 -13.83
N LYS A 83 10.74 -5.08 -12.70
CA LYS A 83 9.55 -5.56 -12.00
C LYS A 83 9.65 -5.31 -10.51
N VAL A 84 8.49 -5.24 -9.86
CA VAL A 84 8.34 -5.35 -8.40
C VAL A 84 7.37 -6.47 -8.09
N PHE A 85 7.72 -7.34 -7.17
CA PHE A 85 6.85 -8.41 -6.68
C PHE A 85 6.27 -8.08 -5.30
N SER A 86 5.05 -8.55 -5.02
CA SER A 86 4.38 -8.31 -3.73
C SER A 86 5.15 -8.85 -2.52
N TYR A 87 5.95 -9.92 -2.70
CA TYR A 87 6.80 -10.46 -1.62
C TYR A 87 8.04 -9.59 -1.33
N GLU A 88 8.38 -8.63 -2.19
CA GLU A 88 9.49 -7.69 -1.97
C GLU A 88 9.05 -6.46 -1.15
N LEU A 89 7.77 -6.33 -0.82
CA LEU A 89 7.27 -5.17 -0.10
C LEU A 89 7.84 -5.12 1.32
N ASP A 90 8.34 -3.94 1.70
CA ASP A 90 8.76 -3.68 3.07
C ASP A 90 7.53 -3.55 3.97
N MET A 91 7.29 -4.59 4.77
CA MET A 91 6.12 -4.66 5.64
C MET A 91 6.18 -3.66 6.81
N GLU A 92 7.38 -3.27 7.26
CA GLU A 92 7.55 -2.27 8.31
C GLU A 92 7.21 -0.89 7.78
N TYR A 93 7.73 -0.54 6.60
CA TYR A 93 7.38 0.72 5.93
C TYR A 93 5.89 0.78 5.59
N LEU A 94 5.30 -0.31 5.07
CA LEU A 94 3.87 -0.38 4.78
C LEU A 94 3.04 -0.11 6.04
N LYS A 95 3.39 -0.77 7.15
CA LYS A 95 2.73 -0.55 8.44
C LYS A 95 2.85 0.90 8.90
N PHE A 96 4.04 1.48 8.82
CA PHE A 96 4.27 2.89 9.13
C PHE A 96 3.37 3.81 8.30
N ARG A 97 3.26 3.60 6.97
CA ARG A 97 2.40 4.42 6.09
C ARG A 97 0.91 4.25 6.40
N PHE A 98 0.48 3.04 6.73
CA PHE A 98 -0.89 2.77 7.16
C PHE A 98 -1.22 3.50 8.47
N GLU A 99 -0.36 3.40 9.48
CA GLU A 99 -0.53 4.05 10.78
C GLU A 99 -0.45 5.59 10.67
N GLU A 100 0.45 6.12 9.84
CA GLU A 100 0.52 7.55 9.54
C GLU A 100 -0.81 8.05 8.94
N SER A 101 -1.38 7.29 8.00
CA SER A 101 -2.66 7.64 7.36
C SER A 101 -3.82 7.59 8.36
N LEU A 102 -3.80 6.65 9.32
CA LEU A 102 -4.77 6.60 10.42
C LEU A 102 -4.71 7.85 11.31
N LEU A 103 -3.52 8.38 11.60
CA LEU A 103 -3.38 9.56 12.45
C LEU A 103 -4.01 10.83 11.86
N LEU A 104 -4.25 10.85 10.54
CA LEU A 104 -5.00 11.92 9.86
C LEU A 104 -6.51 11.83 10.13
N ASN A 105 -7.00 10.69 10.62
CA ASN A 105 -8.39 10.47 11.00
C ASN A 105 -8.50 9.97 12.47
N PRO A 106 -8.66 10.88 13.43
CA PRO A 106 -8.66 10.55 14.86
C PRO A 106 -9.68 9.49 15.28
N GLU A 107 -10.85 9.44 14.64
CA GLU A 107 -11.91 8.46 14.94
C GLU A 107 -11.49 7.05 14.50
N LEU A 108 -10.97 6.90 13.28
CA LEU A 108 -10.44 5.62 12.79
C LEU A 108 -9.22 5.16 13.59
N ALA A 109 -8.34 6.08 13.99
CA ALA A 109 -7.20 5.76 14.83
C ALA A 109 -7.63 5.24 16.22
N ALA A 110 -8.68 5.82 16.81
CA ALA A 110 -9.24 5.35 18.08
C ALA A 110 -9.88 3.96 17.93
N GLN A 111 -10.66 3.75 16.87
CA GLN A 111 -11.27 2.45 16.55
C GLN A 111 -10.21 1.36 16.38
N TYR A 112 -9.18 1.63 15.57
CA TYR A 112 -8.08 0.69 15.34
C TYR A 112 -7.33 0.33 16.62
N LYS A 113 -7.07 1.31 17.51
CA LYS A 113 -6.44 1.05 18.81
C LYS A 113 -7.31 0.17 19.71
N ALA A 114 -8.63 0.41 19.75
CA ALA A 114 -9.55 -0.42 20.52
C ALA A 114 -9.57 -1.87 20.02
N ASP A 115 -9.59 -2.05 18.69
CA ASP A 115 -9.64 -3.37 18.04
C ASP A 115 -8.31 -4.15 18.09
N THR A 116 -7.22 -3.51 18.49
CA THR A 116 -5.88 -4.15 18.57
C THR A 116 -5.36 -4.29 20.01
N ALA A 117 -6.06 -3.75 21.00
CA ALA A 117 -5.70 -3.81 22.42
C ALA A 117 -6.26 -5.05 23.18
N SER A 118 -6.93 -5.97 22.48
CA SER A 118 -7.50 -7.23 23.00
C SER A 118 -6.70 -8.44 22.56
#